data_AF-A0A942TA05-F1
#
_entry.id   AF-A0A942TA05-F1
#
_cell.length_a   1.000
_cell.length_b   1.000
_cell.length_c   1.000
_cell.angle_alpha   90.00
_cell.angle_beta   90.00
_cell.angle_gamma   90.00
#
_symmetry.space_group_name_H-M   'P 1'
#
loop_
_entity.id
_entity.type
_entity.pdbx_description
1 polymer ?
#
loop_
_entity_poly.entity_id
_entity_poly.type
_entity_poly.pdbx_seq_one_letter_code
_entity_poly.pdbx_strand_id
1 'polypeptide(L)'
;MKEVRSINQNFGKMLKYLRSKQGLSLRQIREMTGISESYVNRLENHGRLCPSYPVIEKLASALSVEPADLLEVGSNKTNGSVIPLEQLLFSCEFTIDGVKTVSPKVIEQLLNLIDVINDVAWEKDTLIADIYEIKEVVDELKQVLTI
;
A
#
# COMPACT_ATOMS: atom_id res chain seq x y z
N MET A 1 9.01 29.49 -16.29
CA MET A 1 9.59 28.23 -15.75
C MET A 1 8.46 27.23 -15.59
N LYS A 2 8.51 26.05 -16.22
CA LYS A 2 7.55 24.98 -15.90
C LYS A 2 7.98 24.39 -14.56
N GLU A 3 7.13 24.49 -13.55
CA GLU A 3 7.32 23.76 -12.29
C GLU A 3 7.57 22.29 -12.63
N VAL A 4 8.69 21.76 -12.15
CA VAL A 4 8.98 20.33 -12.22
C VAL A 4 7.94 19.67 -11.32
N ARG A 5 6.88 19.12 -11.92
CA ARG A 5 5.86 18.35 -11.19
C ARG A 5 6.56 17.16 -10.52
N SER A 6 6.76 17.27 -9.22
CA SER A 6 7.34 16.25 -8.36
C SER A 6 6.21 15.47 -7.74
N ILE A 7 5.97 14.24 -8.21
CA ILE A 7 5.09 13.28 -7.54
C ILE A 7 5.85 12.61 -6.39
N ASN A 8 5.17 12.30 -5.29
CA ASN A 8 5.78 11.68 -4.13
C ASN A 8 6.50 10.37 -4.50
N GLN A 9 7.66 10.12 -3.88
CA GLN A 9 8.48 8.93 -4.12
C GLN A 9 7.74 7.60 -3.82
N ASN A 10 6.69 7.65 -3.01
CA ASN A 10 5.88 6.51 -2.60
C ASN A 10 4.63 6.28 -3.48
N PHE A 11 4.35 7.13 -4.48
CA PHE A 11 3.25 6.92 -5.44
C PHE A 11 3.30 5.51 -6.05
N GLY A 12 4.48 5.10 -6.52
CA GLY A 12 4.68 3.80 -7.14
C GLY A 12 4.41 2.63 -6.18
N LYS A 13 4.82 2.79 -4.91
CA LYS A 13 4.59 1.79 -3.87
C LYS A 13 3.10 1.68 -3.55
N MET A 14 2.41 2.80 -3.40
CA MET A 14 0.96 2.83 -3.14
C MET A 14 0.18 2.19 -4.29
N LEU A 15 0.53 2.55 -5.54
CA LEU A 15 -0.06 1.95 -6.73
C LEU A 15 0.09 0.42 -6.74
N LYS A 16 1.30 -0.07 -6.43
CA LYS A 16 1.59 -1.50 -6.36
C LYS A 16 0.83 -2.21 -5.24
N TYR A 17 0.73 -1.56 -4.07
CA TYR A 17 0.03 -2.08 -2.91
C TYR A 17 -1.46 -2.26 -3.22
N LEU A 18 -2.14 -1.20 -3.68
CA LEU A 18 -3.57 -1.25 -4.02
C LEU A 18 -3.88 -2.28 -5.12
N ARG A 19 -3.04 -2.32 -6.17
CA ARG A 19 -3.18 -3.32 -7.24
C ARG A 19 -3.07 -4.74 -6.69
N SER A 20 -2.07 -5.00 -5.85
CA SER A 20 -1.83 -6.33 -5.27
C SER A 20 -2.93 -6.72 -4.27
N LYS A 21 -3.44 -5.78 -3.47
CA LYS A 21 -4.56 -5.98 -2.53
C LYS A 21 -5.83 -6.46 -3.26
N GLN A 22 -6.07 -5.98 -4.48
CA GLN A 22 -7.20 -6.41 -5.31
C GLN A 22 -6.92 -7.66 -6.16
N GLY A 23 -5.73 -8.29 -6.02
CA GLY A 23 -5.35 -9.45 -6.82
C GLY A 23 -5.20 -9.16 -8.32
N LEU A 24 -5.05 -7.89 -8.72
CA LEU A 24 -4.99 -7.49 -10.11
C LEU A 24 -3.58 -7.67 -10.68
N SER A 25 -3.46 -8.34 -11.82
CA SER A 25 -2.23 -8.38 -12.61
C SER A 25 -2.00 -7.06 -13.35
N LEU A 26 -0.75 -6.80 -13.75
CA LEU A 26 -0.42 -5.68 -14.63
C LEU A 26 -1.23 -5.74 -15.95
N ARG A 27 -1.52 -6.94 -16.44
CA ARG A 27 -2.32 -7.16 -17.65
C ARG A 27 -3.77 -6.74 -17.45
N GLN A 28 -4.37 -7.07 -16.30
CA GLN A 28 -5.72 -6.62 -15.96
C GLN A 28 -5.78 -5.10 -15.82
N ILE A 29 -4.79 -4.46 -15.20
CA ILE A 29 -4.71 -2.99 -15.18
C ILE A 29 -4.68 -2.41 -16.59
N ARG A 30 -3.90 -3.01 -17.50
CA ARG A 30 -3.88 -2.59 -18.90
C ARG A 30 -5.25 -2.74 -19.57
N GLU A 31 -5.92 -3.86 -19.36
CA GLU A 31 -7.26 -4.12 -19.90
C GLU A 31 -8.28 -3.08 -19.40
N MET A 32 -8.19 -2.68 -18.13
CA MET A 32 -9.09 -1.69 -17.51
C MET A 32 -8.79 -0.24 -17.89
N THR A 33 -7.51 0.12 -18.03
CA THR A 33 -7.07 1.52 -18.17
C THR A 33 -6.56 1.90 -19.55
N GLY A 34 -6.19 0.91 -20.37
CA GLY A 34 -5.44 1.08 -21.61
C GLY A 34 -3.96 1.45 -21.42
N ILE A 35 -3.46 1.49 -20.18
CA ILE A 35 -2.07 1.82 -19.87
C ILE A 35 -1.20 0.56 -19.99
N SER A 36 -0.04 0.63 -20.63
CA SER A 36 0.78 -0.55 -20.86
C SER A 36 1.36 -1.14 -19.56
N GLU A 37 1.44 -2.48 -19.50
CA GLU A 37 2.03 -3.24 -18.40
C GLU A 37 3.44 -2.75 -18.05
N SER A 38 4.26 -2.50 -19.08
CA SER A 38 5.62 -1.98 -18.91
C SER A 38 5.64 -0.60 -18.26
N TYR A 39 4.70 0.28 -18.61
CA TYR A 39 4.61 1.60 -18.01
C TYR A 39 4.15 1.52 -16.55
N VAL A 40 3.12 0.73 -16.24
CA VAL A 40 2.65 0.49 -14.87
C VAL A 40 3.76 -0.13 -14.02
N ASN A 41 4.46 -1.15 -14.53
CA ASN A 41 5.60 -1.75 -13.84
C ASN A 41 6.70 -0.73 -13.53
N ARG A 42 6.97 0.20 -14.46
CA ARG A 42 7.93 1.28 -14.21
C ARG A 42 7.44 2.28 -13.17
N LEU A 43 6.15 2.61 -13.15
CA LEU A 43 5.55 3.44 -12.11
C LEU A 43 5.73 2.78 -10.74
N GLU A 44 5.47 1.47 -10.65
CA GLU A 44 5.51 0.71 -9.40
C GLU A 44 6.92 0.51 -8.83
N ASN A 45 7.93 0.27 -9.68
CA ASN A 45 9.24 -0.24 -9.22
C ASN A 45 10.44 0.68 -9.48
N HIS A 46 10.33 1.69 -10.35
CA HIS A 46 11.49 2.47 -10.82
C HIS A 46 11.39 3.96 -10.48
N GLY A 47 10.95 4.25 -9.25
CA GLY A 47 10.62 5.57 -8.69
C GLY A 47 11.37 6.77 -9.31
N ARG A 48 10.58 7.78 -9.69
CA ARG A 48 10.87 9.11 -10.32
C ARG A 48 9.97 9.45 -11.52
N LEU A 49 9.03 8.57 -11.88
CA LEU A 49 8.05 8.88 -12.91
C LEU A 49 6.88 9.68 -12.33
N CYS A 50 6.63 10.86 -12.91
CA CYS A 50 5.43 11.65 -12.65
C CYS A 50 4.42 11.39 -13.78
N PRO A 51 3.46 10.44 -13.64
CA PRO A 51 2.40 10.29 -14.62
C PRO A 51 1.58 11.58 -14.77
N SER A 52 0.91 11.73 -15.91
CA SER A 52 -0.02 12.84 -16.11
C SER A 52 -1.28 12.63 -15.26
N TYR A 53 -1.97 13.72 -14.91
CA TYR A 53 -3.23 13.64 -14.15
C TYR A 53 -4.27 12.69 -14.79
N PRO A 54 -4.49 12.69 -16.12
CA PRO A 54 -5.39 11.71 -16.75
C PRO A 54 -4.96 10.25 -16.59
N VAL A 55 -3.65 9.99 -16.48
CA VAL A 55 -3.14 8.64 -16.20
C VAL A 55 -3.44 8.27 -14.75
N ILE A 56 -3.29 9.21 -13.82
CA ILE A 56 -3.60 9.01 -12.41
C ILE A 56 -5.10 8.74 -12.22
N GLU A 57 -5.97 9.51 -12.85
CA GLU A 57 -7.43 9.29 -12.80
C GLU A 57 -7.83 7.90 -13.29
N LYS A 58 -7.23 7.45 -14.41
CA LYS A 58 -7.49 6.10 -14.93
C LYS A 58 -7.05 5.01 -13.97
N LEU A 59 -5.87 5.16 -13.35
CA LEU A 59 -5.35 4.20 -12.38
C LEU A 59 -6.21 4.20 -11.11
N ALA A 60 -6.58 5.38 -10.61
CA ALA A 60 -7.44 5.54 -9.43
C ALA A 60 -8.80 4.88 -9.66
N SER A 61 -9.43 5.16 -10.81
CA SER A 61 -10.70 4.55 -11.20
C SER A 61 -10.62 3.03 -11.31
N ALA A 62 -9.56 2.48 -11.93
CA ALA A 62 -9.39 1.03 -12.03
C ALA A 62 -9.14 0.36 -10.67
N LEU A 63 -8.60 1.10 -9.70
CA LEU A 63 -8.35 0.64 -8.34
C LEU A 63 -9.48 1.02 -7.37
N SER A 64 -10.57 1.64 -7.85
CA SER A 64 -11.70 2.08 -7.01
C SER A 64 -11.29 2.99 -5.84
N VAL A 65 -10.35 3.91 -6.09
CA VAL A 65 -9.88 4.92 -5.13
C VAL A 65 -9.96 6.32 -5.76
N GLU A 66 -9.86 7.37 -4.94
CA GLU A 66 -9.79 8.73 -5.46
C GLU A 66 -8.36 9.04 -5.98
N PRO A 67 -8.21 9.89 -7.03
CA PRO A 67 -6.90 10.33 -7.49
C PRO A 67 -6.05 10.96 -6.38
N ALA A 68 -6.70 11.58 -5.39
CA ALA A 68 -6.07 12.13 -4.20
C ALA A 68 -5.38 11.05 -3.35
N ASP A 69 -5.98 9.87 -3.17
CA ASP A 69 -5.41 8.78 -2.36
C ASP A 69 -4.08 8.26 -2.94
N LEU A 70 -3.96 8.27 -4.27
CA LEU A 70 -2.70 7.95 -4.96
C LEU A 70 -1.64 9.05 -4.80
N LEU A 71 -2.06 10.32 -4.67
CA LEU A 71 -1.19 11.50 -4.68
C LEU A 71 -0.82 12.03 -3.28
N GLU A 72 -1.66 11.82 -2.28
CA GLU A 72 -1.54 12.33 -0.91
C GLU A 72 -0.61 11.52 -0.02
N VAL A 73 0.18 10.63 -0.59
CA VAL A 73 1.35 10.11 0.11
C VAL A 73 2.27 11.31 0.31
N GLY A 74 2.34 11.93 1.50
CA GLY A 74 3.32 12.94 1.89
C GLY A 74 2.98 14.44 1.79
N SER A 75 1.75 14.86 1.46
CA SER A 75 1.34 16.25 1.73
C SER A 75 0.89 16.35 3.18
N ASN A 76 1.75 16.91 4.04
CA ASN A 76 1.47 17.11 5.47
C ASN A 76 0.44 18.24 5.72
N LYS A 77 -0.66 18.27 4.94
CA LYS A 77 -1.87 19.06 5.21
C LYS A 77 -2.96 18.10 5.67
N THR A 78 -2.85 17.64 6.90
CA THR A 78 -3.97 17.03 7.60
C THR A 78 -4.99 18.12 7.95
N ASN A 79 -5.77 18.56 6.96
CA ASN A 79 -6.97 19.35 7.17
C ASN A 79 -8.11 18.45 7.69
N GLY A 80 -7.88 17.68 8.75
CA GLY A 80 -8.90 16.82 9.36
C GLY A 80 -9.39 15.63 8.51
N SER A 81 -8.77 15.34 7.36
CA SER A 81 -9.11 14.14 6.57
C SER A 81 -8.57 12.87 7.22
N VAL A 82 -9.44 11.87 7.35
CA VAL A 82 -9.07 10.49 7.70
C VAL A 82 -8.33 9.89 6.51
N ILE A 83 -7.10 9.42 6.72
CA ILE A 83 -6.33 8.71 5.69
C ILE A 83 -6.25 7.22 6.03
N PRO A 84 -6.21 6.32 5.03
CA PRO A 84 -6.00 4.89 5.26
C PRO A 84 -4.69 4.63 6.01
N LEU A 85 -4.69 3.66 6.93
CA LEU A 85 -3.51 3.33 7.74
C LEU A 85 -2.34 2.89 6.86
N GLU A 86 -2.65 2.20 5.76
CA GLU A 86 -1.65 1.69 4.83
C GLU A 86 -0.93 2.85 4.12
N GLN A 87 -1.68 3.89 3.77
CA GLN A 87 -1.14 5.12 3.24
C GLN A 87 -0.22 5.79 4.25
N LEU A 88 -0.65 5.90 5.51
CA LEU A 88 0.16 6.47 6.57
C LEU A 88 1.49 5.73 6.72
N LEU A 89 1.45 4.40 6.85
CA LEU A 89 2.65 3.59 7.08
C LEU A 89 3.61 3.61 5.88
N PHE A 90 3.12 3.56 4.63
CA PHE A 90 4.00 3.67 3.47
C PHE A 90 4.52 5.10 3.22
N SER A 91 3.85 6.12 3.77
CA SER A 91 4.24 7.52 3.60
C SER A 91 5.32 7.98 4.58
N CYS A 92 5.44 7.34 5.74
CA CYS A 92 6.32 7.75 6.82
C CYS A 92 7.56 6.85 6.90
N GLU A 93 8.72 7.46 7.18
CA GLU A 93 9.86 6.71 7.72
C GLU A 93 9.67 6.57 9.23
N PHE A 94 9.59 5.34 9.71
CA PHE A 94 9.48 5.04 11.13
C PHE A 94 10.35 3.83 11.51
N THR A 95 10.53 3.66 12.82
CA THR A 95 11.28 2.56 13.41
C THR A 95 10.38 1.80 14.38
N ILE A 96 10.58 0.49 14.52
CA ILE A 96 10.05 -0.30 15.64
C ILE A 96 11.17 -0.41 16.68
N ASP A 97 10.88 -0.06 17.93
CA ASP A 97 11.82 -0.03 19.07
C ASP A 97 13.05 0.88 18.91
N GLY A 98 13.05 1.80 17.94
CA GLY A 98 14.11 2.79 17.74
C GLY A 98 15.41 2.24 17.14
N VAL A 99 15.46 0.97 16.75
CA VAL A 99 16.72 0.29 16.37
C VAL A 99 16.98 0.29 14.86
N LYS A 100 15.94 0.11 14.02
CA LYS A 100 16.08 0.05 12.56
C LYS A 100 14.86 0.68 11.86
N THR A 101 15.12 1.29 10.71
CA THR A 101 14.07 1.72 9.77
C THR A 101 13.30 0.51 9.27
N VAL A 102 11.97 0.62 9.25
CA VAL A 102 11.09 -0.47 8.85
C VAL A 102 11.13 -0.68 7.34
N SER A 103 11.31 -1.92 6.90
CA SER A 103 11.30 -2.27 5.47
C SER A 103 9.87 -2.40 4.94
N PRO A 104 9.62 -2.23 3.62
CA PRO A 104 8.29 -2.44 3.03
C PRO A 104 7.69 -3.80 3.37
N LYS A 105 8.52 -4.86 3.45
CA LYS A 105 8.06 -6.21 3.78
C LYS A 105 7.53 -6.32 5.22
N VAL A 106 8.13 -5.57 6.15
CA VAL A 106 7.62 -5.50 7.53
C VAL A 106 6.30 -4.74 7.57
N ILE A 107 6.14 -3.68 6.77
CA ILE A 107 4.88 -2.95 6.66
C ILE A 107 3.78 -3.86 6.10
N GLU A 108 4.05 -4.60 5.03
CA GLU A 108 3.11 -5.58 4.45
C GLU A 108 2.65 -6.61 5.48
N GLN A 109 3.57 -7.16 6.26
CA GLN A 109 3.27 -8.15 7.29
C GLN A 109 2.52 -7.56 8.50
N LEU A 110 2.81 -6.32 8.87
CA LEU A 110 2.08 -5.61 9.92
C LEU A 110 0.63 -5.34 9.50
N LEU A 111 0.42 -4.92 8.25
CA LEU A 111 -0.91 -4.69 7.71
C LEU A 111 -1.71 -6.00 7.61
N ASN A 112 -1.09 -7.09 7.15
CA ASN A 112 -1.73 -8.39 7.12
C ASN A 112 -2.17 -8.87 8.51
N LEU A 113 -1.37 -8.62 9.55
CA LEU A 113 -1.76 -8.93 10.93
C LEU A 113 -3.00 -8.14 11.36
N ILE A 114 -3.06 -6.85 11.02
CA ILE A 114 -4.21 -6.01 11.33
C ILE A 114 -5.46 -6.49 10.58
N ASP A 115 -5.32 -6.85 9.31
CA ASP A 115 -6.42 -7.40 8.50
C ASP A 115 -6.97 -8.69 9.12
N VAL A 116 -6.10 -9.65 9.47
CA VAL A 116 -6.54 -10.90 10.12
C VAL A 116 -7.20 -10.64 11.48
N ILE A 117 -6.65 -9.74 12.30
CA ILE A 117 -7.27 -9.38 13.59
C ILE A 117 -8.68 -8.80 13.39
N ASN A 118 -8.92 -8.04 12.33
CA ASN A 118 -10.23 -7.47 12.05
C ASN A 118 -11.21 -8.49 11.46
N ASP A 119 -10.72 -9.50 10.76
CA ASP A 119 -11.54 -10.49 10.03
C ASP A 119 -11.94 -11.68 10.91
N VAL A 120 -11.14 -12.05 11.93
CA VAL A 120 -11.49 -13.14 12.84
C VAL A 120 -12.77 -12.82 13.64
N ALA A 121 -13.61 -13.83 13.86
CA ALA A 121 -14.88 -13.65 14.56
C ALA A 121 -14.68 -13.45 16.08
N TRP A 122 -13.68 -14.12 16.65
CA TRP A 122 -13.33 -14.08 18.07
C TRP A 122 -14.46 -14.56 19.01
N GLU A 123 -15.19 -15.60 18.58
CA GLU A 123 -16.29 -16.19 19.32
C GLU A 123 -15.88 -17.48 20.02
N LYS A 124 -16.62 -17.91 21.06
CA LYS A 124 -16.26 -19.11 21.85
C LYS A 124 -16.01 -20.36 20.98
N ASP A 125 -16.80 -20.52 19.93
CA ASP A 125 -16.76 -21.70 19.05
C ASP A 125 -15.70 -21.58 17.94
N THR A 126 -15.21 -20.37 17.64
CA THR A 126 -14.16 -20.11 16.64
C THR A 126 -12.79 -19.80 17.26
N LEU A 127 -12.75 -19.50 18.56
CA LEU A 127 -11.59 -18.94 19.25
C LEU A 127 -10.29 -19.71 19.01
N ILE A 128 -10.35 -21.04 19.00
CA ILE A 128 -9.14 -21.86 18.75
C ILE A 128 -8.62 -21.61 17.33
N ALA A 129 -9.51 -21.63 16.32
CA ALA A 129 -9.14 -21.39 14.94
C ALA A 129 -8.61 -19.95 14.75
N ASP A 130 -9.31 -18.96 15.31
CA ASP A 130 -8.92 -17.54 15.26
C ASP A 130 -7.52 -17.32 15.87
N ILE A 131 -7.23 -17.96 17.01
CA ILE A 131 -5.90 -17.93 17.64
C ILE A 131 -4.84 -18.53 16.72
N TYR A 132 -5.14 -19.64 16.04
CA TYR A 132 -4.20 -20.25 15.10
C TYR A 132 -3.93 -19.33 13.90
N GLU A 133 -4.96 -18.71 13.32
CA GLU A 133 -4.80 -17.77 12.20
C GLU A 133 -3.92 -16.58 12.59
N ILE A 134 -4.20 -15.94 13.73
CA ILE A 134 -3.38 -14.84 14.24
C ILE A 134 -1.94 -15.31 14.52
N LYS A 135 -1.78 -16.49 15.12
CA LYS A 135 -0.45 -17.05 15.42
C LYS A 135 0.38 -17.21 14.16
N GLU A 136 -0.19 -17.70 13.06
CA GLU A 136 0.57 -17.89 11.81
C GLU A 136 1.09 -16.54 11.27
N VAL A 137 0.25 -15.50 11.26
CA VAL A 137 0.69 -14.17 10.81
C VAL A 137 1.73 -13.54 11.75
N VAL A 138 1.61 -13.76 13.06
CA VAL A 138 2.62 -13.32 14.03
C VAL A 138 3.97 -13.99 13.76
N ASP A 139 4.00 -15.27 13.41
CA ASP A 139 5.23 -15.98 13.08
C ASP A 139 5.89 -15.41 11.81
N GLU A 140 5.11 -15.11 10.77
CA GLU A 140 5.60 -14.46 9.55
C GLU A 140 6.18 -13.06 9.83
N LEU A 141 5.47 -12.25 10.63
CA LEU A 141 5.94 -10.92 11.01
C LEU A 141 7.26 -10.98 11.81
N LYS A 142 7.41 -11.95 12.71
CA LYS A 142 8.66 -12.14 13.45
C LYS A 142 9.83 -12.49 12.54
N GLN A 143 9.62 -13.33 11.52
CA GLN A 143 10.68 -13.69 10.58
C GLN A 143 11.24 -12.46 9.84
N VAL A 144 10.38 -11.51 9.47
CA VAL A 144 10.81 -10.31 8.74
C VAL A 144 11.40 -9.22 9.65
N LEU A 145 11.09 -9.24 10.95
CA LEU A 145 11.67 -8.35 11.95
C LEU A 145 13.08 -8.76 12.40
N THR A 146 13.45 -10.04 12.29
CA THR A 146 14.70 -10.60 12.86
C THR A 146 15.93 -10.44 11.94
N ILE A 147 15.89 -9.57 10.92
CA ILE A 147 16.98 -9.34 9.94
C ILE A 147 17.61 -7.96 10.11
#